data_AF-A0ABD3PW76-F1
#
_entry.id   AF-A0ABD3PW76-F1
#
_cell.length_a   1.000
_cell.length_b   1.000
_cell.length_c   1.000
_cell.angle_alpha   90.00
_cell.angle_beta   90.00
_cell.angle_gamma   90.00
#
_symmetry.space_group_name_H-M   'P 1'
#
loop_
_entity.id
_entity.type
_entity.pdbx_description
1 polymer ?
#
loop_
_entity_poly.entity_id
_entity_poly.type
_entity_poly.pdbx_seq_one_letter_code
_entity_poly.pdbx_strand_id
1 'polypeptide(L)'
;MWNGKYPGCQETFTGWTDVSLSPIGEQEAIRTGRMLTEFTGRVDALFTSTLTRAKMTAHHCWWAYYDRLEEQYRQQKQYQYYNQPNGLRHHTDIVDHPYQAPARFVIDHRLNERHYGSLQGLIKAEVESGVYGHAPEDVRQWRRSWHAIPPPLKDDDPRRVAELRMFMNICGERKVPKSESLAMVAENRIRPFLADKLTPMLDSAYESKSLSSSTEGSTSDTAIEGGTALIVAHANSLRALIGVVCNVEQDPLGLALKKLESMNIPTASPLVIRYRKTTEKGCYYPVDDALGKEAKNELPVHPLSSLPRLRKQTHQTDQTESTLARWEAAQNNAAGIEIESLID
;
A
#
# COMPACT_ATOMS: atom_id res chain seq x y z
N MET A 1 2.66 -6.11 8.05
CA MET A 1 3.77 -7.06 7.91
C MET A 1 4.43 -7.18 9.25
N TRP A 2 4.33 -8.34 9.88
CA TRP A 2 4.54 -8.37 11.31
C TRP A 2 5.19 -9.64 11.85
N ASN A 3 6.31 -9.38 12.51
CA ASN A 3 6.95 -10.25 13.48
C ASN A 3 6.27 -9.94 14.84
N GLY A 4 5.35 -10.79 15.33
CA GLY A 4 4.80 -10.66 16.71
C GLY A 4 3.45 -11.32 17.09
N LYS A 5 2.57 -11.69 16.14
CA LYS A 5 1.20 -12.36 16.19
C LYS A 5 1.26 -13.83 16.44
N TYR A 6 2.43 -14.30 16.77
CA TYR A 6 2.57 -15.64 17.28
C TYR A 6 2.54 -15.52 18.79
N PRO A 7 1.72 -16.32 19.47
CA PRO A 7 1.86 -16.50 20.90
C PRO A 7 3.34 -16.71 21.24
N GLY A 8 3.91 -15.83 22.07
CA GLY A 8 5.32 -15.88 22.48
C GLY A 8 6.30 -15.03 21.66
N CYS A 9 5.90 -14.36 20.56
CA CYS A 9 6.78 -13.41 19.87
C CYS A 9 6.62 -11.99 20.42
N GLN A 10 7.75 -11.31 20.64
CA GLN A 10 7.78 -9.91 21.04
C GLN A 10 7.97 -8.98 19.83
N GLU A 11 7.33 -7.81 19.87
CA GLU A 11 7.52 -6.82 18.82
C GLU A 11 8.87 -6.13 18.93
N THR A 12 9.65 -6.14 17.85
CA THR A 12 10.95 -5.46 17.79
C THR A 12 10.95 -4.29 16.80
N PHE A 13 11.88 -3.35 16.98
CA PHE A 13 12.19 -2.37 15.94
C PHE A 13 12.92 -3.05 14.79
N THR A 14 12.29 -3.21 13.62
CA THR A 14 12.93 -3.96 12.51
C THR A 14 13.79 -3.06 11.62
N GLY A 15 13.23 -1.93 11.17
CA GLY A 15 13.89 -1.02 10.23
C GLY A 15 14.36 -1.72 8.95
N TRP A 16 15.63 -1.55 8.59
CA TRP A 16 16.21 -2.14 7.37
C TRP A 16 16.65 -3.60 7.54
N THR A 17 16.53 -4.17 8.73
CA THR A 17 16.75 -5.60 8.96
C THR A 17 15.82 -6.41 8.04
N ASP A 18 16.41 -7.29 7.22
CA ASP A 18 15.65 -8.06 6.24
C ASP A 18 15.07 -9.33 6.85
N VAL A 19 13.83 -9.21 7.31
CA VAL A 19 13.03 -10.31 7.85
C VAL A 19 11.98 -10.74 6.82
N SER A 20 11.69 -12.05 6.82
CA SER A 20 10.65 -12.64 5.98
C SER A 20 9.24 -12.26 6.43
N LEU A 21 8.28 -12.47 5.54
CA LEU A 21 6.87 -12.39 5.90
C LEU A 21 6.50 -13.61 6.77
N SER A 22 5.53 -13.42 7.65
CA SER A 22 5.03 -14.48 8.51
C SER A 22 3.83 -15.19 7.86
N PRO A 23 3.52 -16.47 8.21
CA PRO A 23 2.35 -17.16 7.68
C PRO A 23 1.02 -16.37 7.78
N ILE A 24 0.81 -15.63 8.87
CA ILE A 24 -0.39 -14.76 9.02
C ILE A 24 -0.30 -13.60 8.02
N GLY A 25 0.88 -12.98 7.89
CA GLY A 25 1.12 -11.92 6.92
C GLY A 25 0.95 -12.35 5.46
N GLU A 26 1.26 -13.61 5.13
CA GLU A 26 1.02 -14.20 3.80
C GLU A 26 -0.48 -14.30 3.51
N GLN A 27 -1.26 -14.83 4.46
CA GLN A 27 -2.72 -14.92 4.34
C GLN A 27 -3.37 -13.53 4.22
N GLU A 28 -2.90 -12.58 5.02
CA GLU A 28 -3.29 -11.17 4.93
C GLU A 28 -3.04 -10.63 3.51
N ALA A 29 -1.85 -10.83 2.94
CA ALA A 29 -1.51 -10.38 1.59
C ALA A 29 -2.38 -11.01 0.49
N ILE A 30 -2.63 -12.32 0.56
CA ILE A 30 -3.50 -13.02 -0.40
C ILE A 30 -4.92 -12.44 -0.34
N ARG A 31 -5.45 -12.21 0.86
CA ARG A 31 -6.77 -11.60 1.06
C ARG A 31 -6.83 -10.21 0.43
N THR A 32 -5.81 -9.39 0.65
CA THR A 32 -5.70 -8.07 0.04
C THR A 32 -5.74 -8.12 -1.48
N GLY A 33 -4.99 -9.03 -2.09
CA GLY A 33 -4.97 -9.23 -3.54
C GLY A 33 -6.35 -9.54 -4.12
N ARG A 34 -7.11 -10.41 -3.46
CA ARG A 34 -8.50 -10.73 -3.85
C ARG A 34 -9.40 -9.49 -3.78
N MET A 35 -9.29 -8.71 -2.71
CA MET A 35 -10.11 -7.51 -2.52
C MET A 35 -9.86 -6.44 -3.59
N LEU A 36 -8.62 -6.27 -4.07
CA LEU A 36 -8.29 -5.24 -5.07
C LEU A 36 -9.17 -5.32 -6.31
N THR A 37 -9.53 -6.53 -6.77
CA THR A 37 -10.42 -6.73 -7.93
C THR A 37 -11.82 -6.13 -7.79
N GLU A 38 -12.29 -5.87 -6.57
CA GLU A 38 -13.62 -5.29 -6.31
C GLU A 38 -13.64 -3.76 -6.37
N PHE A 39 -12.48 -3.12 -6.24
CA PHE A 39 -12.38 -1.68 -6.00
C PHE A 39 -11.46 -0.95 -6.98
N THR A 40 -10.50 -1.64 -7.57
CA THR A 40 -9.58 -1.07 -8.55
C THR A 40 -9.88 -1.64 -9.93
N GLY A 41 -9.83 -0.79 -10.95
CA GLY A 41 -9.79 -1.24 -12.34
C GLY A 41 -8.44 -1.93 -12.64
N ARG A 42 -7.87 -1.60 -13.79
CA ARG A 42 -6.54 -2.08 -14.18
C ARG A 42 -5.45 -1.46 -13.28
N VAL A 43 -4.60 -2.29 -12.69
CA VAL A 43 -3.33 -1.84 -12.09
C VAL A 43 -2.26 -1.79 -13.20
N ASP A 44 -1.71 -0.60 -13.45
CA ASP A 44 -0.73 -0.36 -14.52
C ASP A 44 0.73 -0.58 -14.04
N ALA A 45 0.98 -0.34 -12.76
CA ALA A 45 2.30 -0.46 -12.15
C ALA A 45 2.23 -1.05 -10.73
N LEU A 46 3.19 -1.91 -10.39
CA LEU A 46 3.38 -2.40 -9.03
C LEU A 46 4.76 -1.99 -8.53
N PHE A 47 4.82 -1.35 -7.37
CA PHE A 47 6.07 -1.00 -6.71
C PHE A 47 6.22 -1.70 -5.37
N THR A 48 7.43 -2.14 -5.05
CA THR A 48 7.75 -2.66 -3.72
C THR A 48 9.16 -2.29 -3.26
N SER A 49 9.41 -2.44 -1.97
CA SER A 49 10.73 -2.22 -1.38
C SER A 49 11.71 -3.35 -1.69
N THR A 50 12.99 -3.18 -1.36
CA THR A 50 13.99 -4.24 -1.49
C THR A 50 13.90 -5.33 -0.41
N LEU A 51 13.16 -5.05 0.67
CA LEU A 51 13.03 -5.94 1.83
C LEU A 51 12.06 -7.10 1.54
N THR A 52 12.47 -8.30 1.92
CA THR A 52 11.85 -9.60 1.64
C THR A 52 10.39 -9.64 2.04
N ARG A 53 10.04 -9.19 3.25
CA ARG A 53 8.63 -9.07 3.68
C ARG A 53 7.73 -8.32 2.70
N ALA A 54 8.18 -7.19 2.13
CA ALA A 54 7.37 -6.39 1.21
C ALA A 54 7.30 -7.05 -0.17
N LYS A 55 8.41 -7.63 -0.66
CA LYS A 55 8.44 -8.39 -1.92
C LYS A 55 7.49 -9.59 -1.86
N MET A 56 7.49 -10.32 -0.75
CA MET A 56 6.56 -11.44 -0.53
C MET A 56 5.12 -10.96 -0.51
N THR A 57 4.79 -9.89 0.23
CA THR A 57 3.45 -9.29 0.22
C THR A 57 3.04 -8.88 -1.19
N ALA A 58 3.93 -8.21 -1.94
CA ALA A 58 3.66 -7.80 -3.31
C ALA A 58 3.37 -9.00 -4.22
N HIS A 59 4.16 -10.06 -4.11
CA HIS A 59 3.98 -11.28 -4.89
C HIS A 59 2.64 -11.97 -4.57
N HIS A 60 2.32 -12.18 -3.29
CA HIS A 60 1.07 -12.80 -2.88
C HIS A 60 -0.16 -11.96 -3.26
N CYS A 61 -0.10 -10.64 -3.03
CA CYS A 61 -1.16 -9.73 -3.45
C CYS A 61 -1.36 -9.78 -4.97
N TRP A 62 -0.28 -9.70 -5.74
CA TRP A 62 -0.33 -9.67 -7.20
C TRP A 62 -0.87 -10.97 -7.78
N TRP A 63 -0.39 -12.12 -7.29
CA TRP A 63 -0.86 -13.42 -7.74
C TRP A 63 -2.35 -13.59 -7.46
N ALA A 64 -2.80 -13.27 -6.24
CA ALA A 64 -4.20 -13.41 -5.87
C ALA A 64 -5.12 -12.43 -6.63
N TYR A 65 -4.64 -11.23 -6.95
CA TYR A 65 -5.33 -10.28 -7.82
C TYR A 65 -5.46 -10.83 -9.25
N TYR A 66 -4.36 -11.31 -9.82
CA TYR A 66 -4.31 -11.78 -11.20
C TYR A 66 -5.11 -13.08 -11.42
N ASP A 67 -5.01 -14.05 -10.51
CA ASP A 67 -5.79 -15.30 -10.55
C ASP A 67 -7.30 -15.02 -10.57
N ARG A 68 -7.74 -14.03 -9.78
CA ARG A 68 -9.14 -13.61 -9.74
C ARG A 68 -9.58 -12.92 -11.03
N LEU A 69 -8.71 -12.12 -11.67
CA LEU A 69 -8.99 -11.54 -12.98
C LEU A 69 -9.09 -12.63 -14.07
N GLU A 70 -8.20 -13.62 -14.05
CA GLU A 70 -8.28 -14.74 -14.99
C GLU A 70 -9.56 -15.56 -14.80
N GLU A 71 -9.97 -15.81 -13.56
CA GLU A 71 -11.21 -16.53 -13.26
C GLU A 71 -12.43 -15.79 -13.83
N GLN A 72 -12.50 -14.47 -13.62
CA GLN A 72 -13.55 -13.62 -14.20
C GLN A 72 -13.57 -13.71 -15.73
N TYR A 73 -12.39 -13.65 -16.36
CA TYR A 73 -12.25 -13.78 -17.80
C TYR A 73 -12.72 -15.15 -18.33
N ARG A 74 -12.36 -16.24 -17.65
CA ARG A 74 -12.79 -17.61 -18.01
C ARG A 74 -14.31 -17.76 -17.90
N GLN A 75 -14.93 -17.25 -16.83
CA GLN A 75 -16.39 -17.33 -16.63
C GLN A 75 -17.15 -16.58 -17.73
N GLN A 76 -16.70 -15.38 -18.10
CA GLN A 76 -17.30 -14.59 -19.18
C GLN A 76 -17.24 -15.34 -20.53
N LYS A 77 -16.09 -15.95 -20.86
CA LYS A 77 -15.94 -16.73 -22.10
C LYS A 77 -16.70 -18.04 -22.10
N GLN A 78 -16.74 -18.78 -20.99
CA GLN A 78 -17.45 -20.06 -20.93
C GLN A 78 -18.95 -19.88 -21.17
N TYR A 79 -19.55 -18.79 -20.69
CA TYR A 79 -20.95 -18.44 -20.98
C TYR A 79 -21.23 -18.17 -22.47
N GLN A 80 -20.24 -17.67 -23.23
CA GLN A 80 -20.41 -17.46 -24.67
C GLN A 80 -20.49 -18.77 -25.47
N TYR A 81 -19.83 -19.85 -25.03
CA TYR A 81 -19.78 -21.11 -25.80
C TYR A 81 -20.98 -22.03 -25.57
N TYR A 82 -21.64 -21.98 -24.41
CA TYR A 82 -22.76 -22.89 -24.10
C TYR A 82 -24.13 -22.40 -24.55
N ASN A 83 -24.26 -21.13 -24.96
CA ASN A 83 -25.53 -20.50 -25.28
C ASN A 83 -25.76 -20.22 -26.77
N GLN A 84 -25.43 -21.11 -27.72
CA GLN A 84 -26.06 -21.07 -29.06
C GLN A 84 -26.16 -22.46 -29.75
N PRO A 85 -27.26 -23.21 -29.54
CA PRO A 85 -27.52 -24.39 -30.35
C PRO A 85 -28.18 -24.11 -31.72
N ASN A 86 -28.64 -22.90 -32.06
CA ASN A 86 -29.35 -22.69 -33.35
C ASN A 86 -29.52 -21.23 -33.84
N GLY A 87 -28.53 -20.36 -33.65
CA GLY A 87 -28.65 -19.03 -34.23
C GLY A 87 -27.39 -18.23 -34.15
N LEU A 88 -26.47 -18.47 -35.08
CA LEU A 88 -25.33 -17.61 -35.39
C LEU A 88 -25.84 -16.21 -35.76
N ARG A 89 -26.24 -15.43 -34.75
CA ARG A 89 -26.16 -14.00 -34.80
C ARG A 89 -24.71 -13.69 -34.55
N HIS A 90 -24.05 -13.12 -35.57
CA HIS A 90 -22.83 -12.37 -35.38
C HIS A 90 -23.13 -11.19 -34.45
N HIS A 91 -23.20 -11.45 -33.14
CA HIS A 91 -23.10 -10.40 -32.15
C HIS A 91 -21.63 -10.00 -32.14
N THR A 92 -21.35 -8.87 -32.75
CA THR A 92 -20.09 -8.10 -32.65
C THR A 92 -19.82 -7.60 -31.23
N ASP A 93 -20.65 -7.99 -30.25
CA ASP A 93 -20.50 -7.62 -28.84
C ASP A 93 -19.69 -8.67 -28.07
N ILE A 94 -18.62 -9.19 -28.69
CA ILE A 94 -17.48 -9.57 -27.87
C ILE A 94 -17.01 -8.23 -27.31
N VAL A 95 -17.44 -7.91 -26.08
CA VAL A 95 -16.75 -6.89 -25.30
C VAL A 95 -15.33 -7.38 -25.24
N ASP A 96 -14.48 -6.81 -26.10
CA ASP A 96 -13.05 -7.07 -26.09
C ASP A 96 -12.63 -6.77 -24.68
N HIS A 97 -12.35 -7.81 -23.90
CA HIS A 97 -11.61 -7.64 -22.67
C HIS A 97 -10.16 -7.69 -23.15
N PRO A 98 -9.57 -6.54 -23.54
CA PRO A 98 -8.26 -6.54 -24.18
C PRO A 98 -7.30 -7.23 -23.23
N TYR A 99 -6.49 -8.15 -23.76
CA TYR A 99 -5.41 -8.77 -23.01
C TYR A 99 -4.61 -7.66 -22.29
N GLN A 100 -4.71 -7.63 -20.97
CA GLN A 100 -4.04 -6.62 -20.18
C GLN A 100 -2.60 -7.10 -19.98
N ALA A 101 -1.66 -6.43 -20.66
CA ALA A 101 -0.25 -6.67 -20.40
C ALA A 101 0.02 -6.56 -18.88
N PRO A 102 0.79 -7.49 -18.29
CA PRO A 102 0.99 -7.55 -16.85
C PRO A 102 1.57 -6.23 -16.34
N ALA A 103 1.16 -5.82 -15.13
CA ALA A 103 1.70 -4.61 -14.52
C ALA A 103 3.22 -4.69 -14.43
N ARG A 104 3.87 -3.55 -14.66
CA ARG A 104 5.32 -3.45 -14.50
C ARG A 104 5.66 -3.57 -13.00
N PHE A 105 6.42 -4.61 -12.64
CA PHE A 105 6.87 -4.84 -11.28
C PHE A 105 8.22 -4.14 -11.05
N VAL A 106 8.27 -3.19 -10.11
CA VAL A 106 9.46 -2.37 -9.82
C VAL A 106 9.85 -2.52 -8.35
N ILE A 107 11.11 -2.88 -8.11
CA ILE A 107 11.71 -2.97 -6.77
C ILE A 107 12.59 -1.74 -6.57
N ASP A 108 12.38 -0.99 -5.48
CA ASP A 108 13.15 0.23 -5.20
C ASP A 108 13.47 0.39 -3.70
N HIS A 109 14.75 0.61 -3.38
CA HIS A 109 15.21 0.79 -1.99
C HIS A 109 14.60 2.02 -1.32
N ARG A 110 14.17 3.01 -2.10
CA ARG A 110 13.53 4.23 -1.58
C ARG A 110 12.21 3.95 -0.88
N LEU A 111 11.61 2.79 -1.14
CA LEU A 111 10.43 2.28 -0.46
C LEU A 111 10.74 1.40 0.76
N ASN A 112 12.00 1.24 1.18
CA ASN A 112 12.35 0.52 2.41
C ASN A 112 11.74 1.21 3.64
N GLU A 113 11.59 0.46 4.74
CA GLU A 113 11.13 1.02 6.02
C GLU A 113 12.04 2.16 6.50
N ARG A 114 11.58 2.98 7.45
CA ARG A 114 12.46 3.94 8.15
C ARG A 114 13.56 3.18 8.90
N HIS A 115 14.81 3.62 8.78
CA HIS A 115 15.92 3.08 9.56
C HIS A 115 15.81 3.53 11.03
N TYR A 116 15.82 2.57 11.95
CA TYR A 116 15.64 2.83 13.39
C TYR A 116 16.97 2.99 14.16
N GLY A 117 18.07 3.07 13.44
CA GLY A 117 19.40 3.22 14.02
C GLY A 117 19.75 2.12 15.01
N SER A 118 20.28 2.51 16.16
CA SER A 118 20.70 1.57 17.20
C SER A 118 19.54 0.78 17.81
N LEU A 119 18.28 1.23 17.63
CA LEU A 119 17.10 0.56 18.18
C LEU A 119 16.78 -0.76 17.44
N GLN A 120 17.32 -0.98 16.24
CA GLN A 120 16.98 -2.16 15.43
C GLN A 120 17.26 -3.49 16.15
N GLY A 121 16.28 -4.36 16.25
CA GLY A 121 16.35 -5.64 16.96
C GLY A 121 15.97 -5.57 18.44
N LEU A 122 15.86 -4.36 19.03
CA LEU A 122 15.38 -4.22 20.41
C LEU A 122 13.87 -4.39 20.49
N ILE A 123 13.40 -4.93 21.62
CA ILE A 123 11.97 -5.13 21.90
C ILE A 123 11.33 -3.79 22.23
N LYS A 124 10.25 -3.44 21.51
CA LYS A 124 9.61 -2.12 21.62
C LYS A 124 9.14 -1.83 23.04
N ALA A 125 8.48 -2.80 23.67
CA ALA A 125 7.93 -2.65 25.02
C ALA A 125 9.03 -2.36 26.06
N GLU A 126 10.20 -2.99 25.93
CA GLU A 126 11.34 -2.79 26.83
C GLU A 126 12.04 -1.44 26.59
N VAL A 127 12.18 -1.04 25.32
CA VAL A 127 12.71 0.29 24.98
C VAL A 127 11.76 1.38 25.50
N GLU A 128 10.45 1.18 25.37
CA GLU A 128 9.42 2.11 25.85
C GLU A 128 9.32 2.18 27.37
N SER A 129 9.70 1.12 28.09
CA SER A 129 9.79 1.15 29.56
C SER A 129 11.10 1.73 30.08
N GLY A 130 12.06 2.03 29.19
CA GLY A 130 13.35 2.61 29.54
C GLY A 130 14.43 1.61 29.94
N VAL A 131 14.20 0.30 29.73
CA VAL A 131 15.18 -0.77 30.05
C VAL A 131 16.52 -0.54 29.36
N TYR A 132 16.51 0.04 28.15
CA TYR A 132 17.70 0.34 27.36
C TYR A 132 18.27 1.76 27.60
N GLY A 133 17.85 2.44 28.67
CA GLY A 133 18.39 3.75 29.05
C GLY A 133 17.90 4.94 28.21
N HIS A 134 16.84 4.74 27.42
CA HIS A 134 16.17 5.82 26.69
C HIS A 134 14.95 6.30 27.47
N ALA A 135 14.69 7.61 27.49
CA ALA A 135 13.48 8.12 28.12
C ALA A 135 12.25 7.68 27.30
N PRO A 136 11.15 7.24 27.93
CA PRO A 136 9.93 6.82 27.22
C PRO A 136 9.38 7.87 26.25
N GLU A 137 9.53 9.15 26.58
CA GLU A 137 9.10 10.26 25.73
C GLU A 137 9.97 10.39 24.47
N ASP A 138 11.30 10.22 24.57
CA ASP A 138 12.18 10.21 23.41
C ASP A 138 11.81 9.08 22.45
N VAL A 139 11.54 7.88 22.99
CA VAL A 139 11.11 6.72 22.20
C VAL A 139 9.79 6.99 21.50
N ARG A 140 8.84 7.62 22.18
CA ARG A 140 7.56 8.03 21.60
C ARG A 140 7.77 9.03 20.46
N GLN A 141 8.64 10.02 20.64
CA GLN A 141 8.98 11.00 19.61
C GLN A 141 9.61 10.31 18.40
N TRP A 142 10.63 9.46 18.60
CA TRP A 142 11.25 8.69 17.52
C TRP A 142 10.25 7.81 16.76
N ARG A 143 9.25 7.25 17.46
CA ARG A 143 8.21 6.44 16.82
C ARG A 143 7.27 7.25 15.95
N ARG A 144 6.83 8.43 16.41
CA ARG A 144 5.69 9.15 15.82
C ARG A 144 6.03 10.42 15.08
N SER A 145 7.01 11.19 15.58
CA SER A 145 7.35 12.51 15.07
C SER A 145 7.81 12.47 13.62
N TRP A 146 7.49 13.52 12.88
CA TRP A 146 7.99 13.75 11.54
C TRP A 146 9.51 13.96 11.52
N HIS A 147 10.05 14.70 12.51
CA HIS A 147 11.45 15.14 12.50
C HIS A 147 12.38 14.40 13.46
N ALA A 148 11.86 13.71 14.49
CA ALA A 148 12.71 13.05 15.47
C ALA A 148 13.55 11.92 14.85
N ILE A 149 14.85 11.91 15.15
CA ILE A 149 15.82 10.94 14.62
C ILE A 149 16.25 10.01 15.76
N PRO A 150 16.03 8.68 15.65
CA PRO A 150 16.55 7.71 16.61
C PRO A 150 18.09 7.77 16.71
N PRO A 151 18.70 7.27 17.80
CA PRO A 151 20.16 7.24 17.90
C PRO A 151 20.79 6.43 16.76
N PRO A 152 21.87 6.93 16.13
CA PRO A 152 22.45 6.31 14.95
C PRO A 152 23.15 4.99 15.26
N LEU A 153 23.11 4.09 14.28
CA LEU A 153 23.89 2.86 14.29
C LEU A 153 25.38 3.18 14.15
N LYS A 154 26.24 2.53 14.95
CA LYS A 154 27.69 2.70 14.89
C LYS A 154 28.28 2.01 13.65
N ASP A 155 29.45 2.48 13.20
CA ASP A 155 30.11 1.93 12.00
C ASP A 155 30.65 0.52 12.20
N ASP A 156 31.06 0.18 13.42
CA ASP A 156 31.57 -1.13 13.81
C ASP A 156 30.47 -2.11 14.21
N ASP A 157 29.20 -1.69 14.19
CA ASP A 157 28.07 -2.54 14.55
C ASP A 157 27.88 -3.67 13.51
N PRO A 158 27.74 -4.94 13.91
CA PRO A 158 27.52 -6.04 12.97
C PRO A 158 26.30 -5.83 12.05
N ARG A 159 25.25 -5.16 12.54
CA ARG A 159 24.06 -4.81 11.75
C ARG A 159 24.42 -3.83 10.63
N ARG A 160 25.33 -2.88 10.89
CA ARG A 160 25.79 -1.91 9.90
C ARG A 160 26.54 -2.60 8.76
N VAL A 161 27.42 -3.55 9.10
CA VAL A 161 28.16 -4.35 8.12
C VAL A 161 27.21 -5.19 7.26
N ALA A 162 26.19 -5.80 7.87
CA ALA A 162 25.18 -6.57 7.15
C ALA A 162 24.36 -5.71 6.18
N GLU A 163 23.91 -4.53 6.62
CA GLU A 163 23.17 -3.59 5.78
C GLU A 163 24.01 -3.06 4.61
N LEU A 164 25.27 -2.73 4.87
CA LEU A 164 26.20 -2.33 3.81
C LEU A 164 26.34 -3.44 2.76
N ARG A 165 26.63 -4.68 3.18
CA ARG A 165 26.76 -5.83 2.28
C ARG A 165 25.51 -6.02 1.41
N MET A 166 24.33 -5.83 1.98
CA MET A 166 23.08 -6.06 1.27
C MET A 166 22.68 -4.92 0.34
N PHE A 167 22.87 -3.66 0.75
CA PHE A 167 22.27 -2.51 0.08
C PHE A 167 23.27 -1.61 -0.66
N MET A 168 24.58 -1.70 -0.40
CA MET A 168 25.55 -0.80 -1.03
C MET A 168 25.56 -0.91 -2.56
N ASN A 169 25.36 -2.11 -3.11
CA ASN A 169 25.29 -2.33 -4.56
C ASN A 169 23.94 -1.92 -5.17
N ILE A 170 22.92 -1.68 -4.34
CA ILE A 170 21.57 -1.31 -4.77
C ILE A 170 21.40 0.21 -4.77
N CYS A 171 21.84 0.89 -3.71
CA CYS A 171 21.64 2.34 -3.56
C CYS A 171 22.94 3.16 -3.48
N GLY A 172 24.09 2.51 -3.40
CA GLY A 172 25.36 3.15 -3.07
C GLY A 172 25.55 3.27 -1.56
N GLU A 173 26.79 3.10 -1.10
CA GLU A 173 27.16 3.13 0.32
C GLU A 173 26.62 4.35 1.07
N ARG A 174 26.73 5.55 0.47
CA ARG A 174 26.27 6.81 1.06
C ARG A 174 24.75 6.89 1.28
N LYS A 175 23.97 6.08 0.56
CA LYS A 175 22.51 6.03 0.68
C LYS A 175 22.02 4.92 1.61
N VAL A 176 22.92 4.15 2.23
CA VAL A 176 22.56 3.20 3.29
C VAL A 176 22.55 3.98 4.61
N PRO A 177 21.38 4.28 5.19
CA PRO A 177 21.28 5.15 6.35
C PRO A 177 21.82 4.49 7.63
N LYS A 178 22.16 5.33 8.62
CA LYS A 178 22.48 4.89 9.99
C LYS A 178 21.35 5.16 10.98
N SER A 179 20.43 6.05 10.63
CA SER A 179 19.18 6.36 11.32
C SER A 179 18.42 7.36 10.44
N GLU A 180 17.10 7.38 10.51
CA GLU A 180 16.25 8.28 9.74
C GLU A 180 15.09 8.79 10.59
N SER A 181 14.75 10.08 10.44
CA SER A 181 13.40 10.58 10.76
C SER A 181 12.45 10.36 9.58
N LEU A 182 11.15 10.57 9.78
CA LEU A 182 10.19 10.46 8.68
C LEU A 182 10.40 11.53 7.60
N ALA A 183 10.79 12.74 8.00
CA ALA A 183 11.17 13.83 7.10
C ALA A 183 12.37 13.46 6.21
N MET A 184 13.39 12.79 6.78
CA MET A 184 14.54 12.31 5.99
C MET A 184 14.13 11.27 4.96
N VAL A 185 13.20 10.37 5.30
CA VAL A 185 12.63 9.40 4.36
C VAL A 185 11.86 10.11 3.25
N ALA A 186 11.04 11.09 3.61
CA ALA A 186 10.27 11.90 2.66
C ALA A 186 11.20 12.60 1.65
N GLU A 187 12.19 13.33 2.15
CA GLU A 187 13.08 14.16 1.34
C GLU A 187 14.08 13.33 0.50
N ASN A 188 14.83 12.43 1.14
CA ASN A 188 15.94 11.76 0.48
C ASN A 188 15.53 10.53 -0.34
N ARG A 189 14.32 10.00 -0.10
CA ARG A 189 13.87 8.73 -0.72
C ARG A 189 12.56 8.88 -1.48
N ILE A 190 11.49 9.31 -0.82
CA ILE A 190 10.16 9.34 -1.42
C ILE A 190 10.07 10.38 -2.54
N ARG A 191 10.53 11.62 -2.33
CA ARG A 191 10.50 12.66 -3.38
C ARG A 191 11.25 12.21 -4.66
N PRO A 192 12.50 11.69 -4.58
CA PRO A 192 13.16 11.11 -5.75
C PRO A 192 12.41 9.92 -6.35
N PHE A 193 11.82 9.04 -5.54
CA PHE A 193 11.06 7.90 -6.05
C PHE A 193 9.83 8.35 -6.85
N LEU A 194 9.11 9.36 -6.38
CA LEU A 194 7.98 9.94 -7.10
C LEU A 194 8.42 10.48 -8.46
N ALA A 195 9.45 11.34 -8.47
CA ALA A 195 9.94 11.99 -9.67
C ALA A 195 10.53 10.99 -10.70
N ASP A 196 11.34 10.04 -10.25
CA ASP A 196 12.10 9.17 -11.15
C ASP A 196 11.33 7.93 -11.61
N LYS A 197 10.31 7.49 -10.84
CA LYS A 197 9.66 6.18 -11.05
C LYS A 197 8.15 6.27 -11.09
N LEU A 198 7.50 6.74 -10.03
CA LEU A 198 6.04 6.67 -9.94
C LEU A 198 5.38 7.56 -10.99
N THR A 199 5.72 8.85 -11.01
CA THR A 199 5.11 9.84 -11.90
C THR A 199 5.27 9.47 -13.38
N PRO A 200 6.48 9.16 -13.89
CA PRO A 200 6.62 8.80 -15.30
C PRO A 200 5.81 7.56 -15.70
N MET A 201 5.64 6.60 -14.79
CA MET A 201 4.86 5.39 -15.07
C MET A 201 3.35 5.65 -15.08
N LEU A 202 2.86 6.50 -14.18
CA LEU A 202 1.46 6.93 -14.18
C LEU A 202 1.12 7.77 -15.42
N ASP A 203 2.01 8.67 -15.82
CA ASP A 203 1.86 9.48 -17.02
C ASP A 203 1.85 8.63 -18.30
N SER A 204 2.77 7.67 -18.42
CA SER A 204 2.81 6.75 -19.56
C SER A 204 1.56 5.88 -19.65
N ALA A 205 1.00 5.46 -18.52
CA ALA A 205 -0.26 4.71 -18.48
C ALA A 205 -1.45 5.58 -18.92
N TYR A 206 -1.52 6.83 -18.46
CA TYR A 206 -2.56 7.78 -18.87
C TYR A 206 -2.51 8.10 -20.38
N GLU A 207 -1.31 8.34 -20.92
CA GLU A 207 -1.12 8.60 -22.36
C GLU A 207 -1.59 7.40 -23.19
N SER A 208 -1.21 6.18 -22.79
CA SER A 208 -1.63 4.95 -23.47
C SER A 208 -3.15 4.78 -23.49
N LYS A 209 -3.84 5.13 -22.40
CA LYS A 209 -5.31 5.08 -22.31
C LYS A 209 -5.98 6.15 -23.19
N SER A 210 -5.42 7.36 -23.19
CA SER A 210 -5.94 8.51 -23.96
C SER A 210 -5.84 8.29 -25.49
N LEU A 211 -4.78 7.63 -25.95
CA LEU A 211 -4.60 7.21 -27.34
C LEU A 211 -5.60 6.12 -27.76
N SER A 212 -5.99 5.22 -26.85
CA SER A 212 -6.98 4.17 -27.16
C SER A 212 -8.41 4.72 -27.27
N SER A 213 -8.78 5.69 -26.42
CA SER A 213 -10.13 6.26 -26.36
C SER A 213 -10.47 7.23 -27.49
N SER A 214 -9.48 7.71 -28.25
CA SER A 214 -9.68 8.63 -29.38
C SER A 214 -10.14 7.95 -30.67
N THR A 215 -10.21 6.61 -30.69
CA THR A 215 -10.59 5.81 -31.88
C THR A 215 -12.09 5.52 -31.95
N GLU A 216 -12.84 5.71 -30.87
CA GLU A 216 -14.30 5.52 -30.83
C GLU A 216 -14.98 6.89 -30.68
N GLY A 217 -15.86 7.25 -31.61
CA GLY A 217 -16.58 8.53 -31.67
C GLY A 217 -17.62 8.75 -30.56
N SER A 218 -17.26 8.50 -29.30
CA SER A 218 -18.09 8.70 -28.12
C SER A 218 -17.90 10.11 -27.56
N THR A 219 -18.85 10.99 -27.85
CA THR A 219 -18.97 12.35 -27.31
C THR A 219 -19.56 12.34 -25.89
N SER A 220 -19.03 11.51 -24.99
CA SER A 220 -19.37 11.59 -23.57
C SER A 220 -18.22 12.21 -22.79
N ASP A 221 -18.53 13.23 -22.01
CA ASP A 221 -17.65 14.04 -21.14
C ASP A 221 -17.07 13.23 -19.94
N THR A 222 -16.85 11.92 -20.14
CA THR A 222 -16.30 11.04 -19.10
C THR A 222 -14.81 11.32 -18.97
N ALA A 223 -14.43 11.85 -17.81
CA ALA A 223 -13.04 12.12 -17.46
C ALA A 223 -12.17 10.86 -17.70
N ILE A 224 -11.13 11.00 -18.50
CA ILE A 224 -10.21 9.90 -18.82
C ILE A 224 -9.57 9.39 -17.52
N GLU A 225 -9.73 8.11 -17.24
CA GLU A 225 -9.13 7.47 -16.06
C GLU A 225 -7.60 7.49 -16.17
N GLY A 226 -6.95 7.97 -15.10
CA GLY A 226 -5.49 8.04 -14.99
C GLY A 226 -4.81 6.67 -14.89
N GLY A 227 -3.49 6.69 -14.73
CA GLY A 227 -2.73 5.49 -14.35
C GLY A 227 -3.04 5.06 -12.92
N THR A 228 -3.05 3.75 -12.67
CA THR A 228 -3.20 3.17 -11.32
C THR A 228 -1.92 2.44 -10.93
N ALA A 229 -1.39 2.77 -9.75
CA ALA A 229 -0.23 2.10 -9.17
C ALA A 229 -0.57 1.43 -7.83
N LEU A 230 -0.14 0.18 -7.68
CA LEU A 230 -0.14 -0.53 -6.40
C LEU A 230 1.24 -0.40 -5.75
N ILE A 231 1.31 0.22 -4.57
CA ILE A 231 2.56 0.37 -3.82
C ILE A 231 2.52 -0.50 -2.57
N VAL A 232 3.36 -1.53 -2.53
CA VAL A 232 3.47 -2.45 -1.39
C VAL A 232 4.78 -2.19 -0.65
N ALA A 233 4.69 -1.47 0.45
CA ALA A 233 5.85 -1.03 1.24
C ALA A 233 5.59 -1.16 2.75
N HIS A 234 6.26 -0.34 3.55
CA HIS A 234 6.22 -0.38 5.02
C HIS A 234 5.51 0.85 5.58
N ALA A 235 5.10 0.76 6.85
CA ALA A 235 4.26 1.79 7.46
C ALA A 235 4.91 3.19 7.39
N ASN A 236 6.19 3.35 7.72
CA ASN A 236 6.80 4.69 7.68
C ASN A 236 7.10 5.16 6.26
N SER A 237 7.52 4.27 5.35
CA SER A 237 7.66 4.65 3.93
C SER A 237 6.32 5.12 3.34
N LEU A 238 5.20 4.46 3.68
CA LEU A 238 3.87 4.84 3.22
C LEU A 238 3.38 6.13 3.91
N ARG A 239 3.67 6.33 5.20
CA ARG A 239 3.41 7.63 5.87
C ARG A 239 4.20 8.76 5.24
N ALA A 240 5.48 8.57 4.93
CA ALA A 240 6.28 9.57 4.25
C ALA A 240 5.73 9.86 2.84
N LEU A 241 5.31 8.81 2.11
CA LEU A 241 4.62 8.94 0.82
C LEU A 241 3.36 9.81 0.93
N ILE A 242 2.48 9.50 1.89
CA ILE A 242 1.28 10.29 2.17
C ILE A 242 1.67 11.72 2.54
N GLY A 243 2.68 11.92 3.38
CA GLY A 243 3.16 13.25 3.78
C GLY A 243 3.59 14.10 2.59
N VAL A 244 4.34 13.51 1.66
CA VAL A 244 4.80 14.20 0.44
C VAL A 244 3.63 14.47 -0.51
N VAL A 245 2.80 13.47 -0.80
CA VAL A 245 1.68 13.60 -1.76
C VAL A 245 0.62 14.59 -1.25
N CYS A 246 0.31 14.55 0.05
CA CYS A 246 -0.63 15.47 0.69
C CYS A 246 0.01 16.80 1.11
N ASN A 247 1.30 17.01 0.82
CA ASN A 247 2.02 18.26 1.06
C ASN A 247 1.85 18.79 2.51
N VAL A 248 1.97 17.88 3.48
CA VAL A 248 1.59 18.15 4.88
C VAL A 248 2.43 19.23 5.56
N GLU A 249 3.64 19.48 5.05
CA GLU A 249 4.56 20.52 5.56
C GLU A 249 4.11 21.94 5.18
N GLN A 250 3.27 22.08 4.15
CA GLN A 250 2.74 23.36 3.69
C GLN A 250 1.37 23.70 4.28
N ASP A 251 0.80 22.83 5.13
CA ASP A 251 -0.45 23.11 5.83
C ASP A 251 -0.23 24.22 6.88
N PRO A 252 -0.83 25.42 6.71
CA PRO A 252 -0.60 26.55 7.61
C PRO A 252 -1.05 26.27 9.05
N LEU A 253 -2.01 25.36 9.24
CA LEU A 253 -2.56 25.02 10.56
C LEU A 253 -1.84 23.83 11.22
N GLY A 254 -0.99 23.12 10.46
CA GLY A 254 -0.28 21.91 10.90
C GLY A 254 -1.21 20.74 11.30
N LEU A 255 -2.48 20.77 10.89
CA LEU A 255 -3.46 19.72 11.18
C LEU A 255 -3.14 18.45 10.39
N ALA A 256 -2.77 18.58 9.12
CA ALA A 256 -2.39 17.46 8.26
C ALA A 256 -1.15 16.73 8.82
N LEU A 257 -0.17 17.48 9.33
CA LEU A 257 1.03 16.91 9.95
C LEU A 257 0.68 16.16 11.24
N LYS A 258 -0.12 16.76 12.14
CA LYS A 258 -0.59 16.10 13.36
C LYS A 258 -1.40 14.83 13.06
N LYS A 259 -2.22 14.88 12.01
CA LYS A 259 -2.97 13.71 11.55
C LYS A 259 -2.04 12.60 11.06
N LEU A 260 -0.99 12.95 10.32
CA LEU A 260 -0.01 12.00 9.82
C LEU A 260 0.80 11.35 10.95
N GLU A 261 1.22 12.14 11.95
CA GLU A 261 1.97 11.64 13.11
C GLU A 261 1.14 10.68 13.97
N SER A 262 -0.17 10.93 14.09
CA SER A 262 -1.12 10.08 14.80
C SER A 262 -1.65 8.89 13.98
N MET A 263 -1.49 8.92 12.65
CA MET A 263 -1.95 7.87 11.75
C MET A 263 -1.23 6.53 12.01
N ASN A 264 -2.02 5.48 12.22
CA ASN A 264 -1.58 4.10 12.21
C ASN A 264 -2.03 3.43 10.90
N ILE A 265 -1.09 2.92 10.11
CA ILE A 265 -1.41 2.22 8.87
C ILE A 265 -1.64 0.74 9.19
N PRO A 266 -2.88 0.23 9.09
CA PRO A 266 -3.16 -1.19 9.31
C PRO A 266 -2.39 -2.07 8.34
N THR A 267 -1.99 -3.26 8.81
CA THR A 267 -1.30 -4.22 7.96
C THR A 267 -2.25 -4.80 6.92
N ALA A 268 -1.79 -4.87 5.67
CA ALA A 268 -2.52 -5.49 4.56
C ALA A 268 -3.95 -4.95 4.32
N SER A 269 -4.24 -3.74 4.79
CA SER A 269 -5.46 -3.01 4.47
C SER A 269 -5.07 -1.85 3.55
N PRO A 270 -5.35 -1.95 2.23
CA PRO A 270 -4.90 -0.96 1.28
C PRO A 270 -5.51 0.40 1.57
N LEU A 271 -4.69 1.43 1.41
CA LEU A 271 -5.10 2.82 1.44
C LEU A 271 -5.15 3.34 0.00
N VAL A 272 -6.18 4.11 -0.31
CA VAL A 272 -6.39 4.71 -1.63
C VAL A 272 -6.23 6.20 -1.52
N ILE A 273 -5.45 6.74 -2.46
CA ILE A 273 -5.29 8.16 -2.70
C ILE A 273 -5.73 8.39 -4.14
N ARG A 274 -6.82 9.13 -4.31
CA ARG A 274 -7.19 9.66 -5.62
C ARG A 274 -6.45 10.95 -5.84
N TYR A 275 -6.07 11.19 -7.09
CA TYR A 275 -5.30 12.37 -7.43
C TYR A 275 -5.80 12.98 -8.74
N ARG A 276 -5.55 14.28 -8.91
CA ARG A 276 -5.70 14.96 -10.18
C ARG A 276 -4.34 15.47 -10.64
N LYS A 277 -4.09 15.30 -11.93
CA LYS A 277 -2.90 15.81 -12.59
C LYS A 277 -3.03 17.32 -12.76
N THR A 278 -1.99 18.07 -12.39
CA THR A 278 -1.92 19.51 -12.72
C THR A 278 -1.38 19.69 -14.15
N THR A 279 -1.43 20.92 -14.65
CA THR A 279 -0.79 21.30 -15.92
C THR A 279 0.74 21.26 -15.85
N GLU A 280 1.32 21.25 -14.66
CA GLU A 280 2.77 21.12 -14.45
C GLU A 280 3.18 19.64 -14.46
N LYS A 281 4.23 19.32 -15.25
CA LYS A 281 4.80 17.96 -15.26
C LYS A 281 5.26 17.59 -13.86
N GLY A 282 4.84 16.42 -13.36
CA GLY A 282 5.33 15.89 -12.09
C GLY A 282 4.48 16.21 -10.86
N CYS A 283 3.46 17.07 -11.00
CA CYS A 283 2.65 17.54 -9.89
C CYS A 283 1.27 16.86 -9.89
N TYR A 284 1.04 15.97 -8.93
CA TYR A 284 -0.28 15.44 -8.62
C TYR A 284 -0.72 16.01 -7.28
N TYR A 285 -1.99 16.44 -7.19
CA TYR A 285 -2.59 16.78 -5.91
C TYR A 285 -3.66 15.75 -5.58
N PRO A 286 -3.72 15.30 -4.32
CA PRO A 286 -4.76 14.38 -3.91
C PRO A 286 -6.11 15.08 -3.93
N VAL A 287 -7.15 14.34 -4.31
CA VAL A 287 -8.52 14.84 -4.39
C VAL A 287 -9.40 14.01 -3.48
N ASP A 288 -10.23 14.69 -2.69
CA ASP A 288 -11.14 14.05 -1.76
C ASP A 288 -12.58 14.03 -2.27
N ASP A 289 -12.80 13.28 -3.36
CA ASP A 289 -14.14 13.11 -3.92
C ASP A 289 -14.98 12.11 -3.10
N ALA A 290 -14.40 11.44 -2.10
CA ALA A 290 -15.03 10.37 -1.34
C ALA A 290 -15.98 10.89 -0.24
N LEU A 291 -15.83 12.13 0.22
CA LEU A 291 -16.61 12.69 1.35
C LEU A 291 -17.66 13.74 0.94
N GLY A 292 -17.89 13.95 -0.36
CA GLY A 292 -18.78 15.01 -0.85
C GLY A 292 -18.11 16.40 -0.80
N LYS A 293 -18.65 17.36 -1.57
CA LYS A 293 -18.01 18.67 -1.82
C LYS A 293 -17.75 19.54 -0.58
N GLU A 294 -18.32 19.21 0.57
CA GLU A 294 -18.29 20.04 1.79
C GLU A 294 -17.43 19.49 2.93
N ALA A 295 -16.95 18.24 2.84
CA ALA A 295 -16.13 17.64 3.90
C ALA A 295 -14.64 17.72 3.53
N LYS A 296 -13.92 18.67 4.13
CA LYS A 296 -12.45 18.67 4.08
C LYS A 296 -11.91 17.60 5.04
N ASN A 297 -11.40 16.50 4.52
CA ASN A 297 -10.55 15.60 5.31
C ASN A 297 -9.17 16.24 5.52
N GLU A 298 -8.60 16.04 6.69
CA GLU A 298 -7.26 16.52 7.05
C GLU A 298 -6.17 15.81 6.21
N LEU A 299 -6.44 14.57 5.79
CA LEU A 299 -5.61 13.80 4.87
C LEU A 299 -6.53 12.99 3.92
N PRO A 300 -6.53 13.26 2.61
CA PRO A 300 -7.38 12.58 1.61
C PRO A 300 -6.90 11.14 1.30
N VAL A 301 -6.88 10.31 2.33
CA VAL A 301 -6.44 8.92 2.31
C VAL A 301 -7.55 8.06 2.91
N HIS A 302 -8.00 7.07 2.15
CA HIS A 302 -9.17 6.28 2.51
C HIS A 302 -8.84 4.79 2.53
N PRO A 303 -9.32 4.01 3.51
CA PRO A 303 -9.29 2.56 3.41
C PRO A 303 -9.99 2.09 2.13
N LEU A 304 -9.44 1.10 1.43
CA LEU A 304 -10.06 0.56 0.21
C LEU A 304 -11.51 0.11 0.45
N SER A 305 -11.79 -0.43 1.64
CA SER A 305 -13.12 -0.88 2.05
C SER A 305 -14.16 0.23 2.19
N SER A 306 -13.75 1.49 2.31
CA SER A 306 -14.70 2.62 2.38
C SER A 306 -15.10 3.14 1.00
N LEU A 307 -14.47 2.67 -0.09
CA LEU A 307 -14.84 3.07 -1.43
C LEU A 307 -16.04 2.27 -1.95
N PRO A 308 -16.88 2.86 -2.80
CA PRO A 308 -17.90 2.09 -3.50
C PRO A 308 -17.24 1.03 -4.37
N ARG A 309 -17.74 -0.21 -4.31
CA ARG A 309 -17.33 -1.28 -5.23
C ARG A 309 -17.56 -0.84 -6.66
N LEU A 310 -16.65 -1.20 -7.56
CA LEU A 310 -16.88 -1.06 -9.00
C LEU A 310 -18.15 -1.85 -9.33
N ARG A 311 -19.19 -1.18 -9.84
CA ARG A 311 -20.45 -1.82 -10.21
C ARG A 311 -20.11 -2.97 -11.18
N LYS A 312 -20.38 -4.20 -10.78
CA LYS A 312 -20.34 -5.36 -11.67
C LYS A 312 -21.34 -5.08 -12.79
N GLN A 313 -20.88 -4.86 -14.02
CA GLN A 313 -21.72 -5.19 -15.16
C GLN A 313 -21.80 -6.72 -15.22
N THR A 314 -22.80 -7.30 -14.55
CA THR A 314 -23.64 -8.41 -15.04
C THR A 314 -24.53 -8.96 -13.91
N HIS A 315 -25.75 -9.31 -14.32
CA HIS A 315 -26.80 -10.04 -13.62
C HIS A 315 -26.32 -11.15 -12.66
N GLN A 316 -26.90 -11.16 -11.44
CA GLN A 316 -27.16 -12.30 -10.52
C GLN A 316 -25.96 -13.17 -10.05
N THR A 317 -25.80 -13.59 -8.80
CA THR A 317 -26.67 -13.72 -7.62
C THR A 317 -25.83 -13.65 -6.33
N ASP A 318 -26.47 -13.18 -5.26
CA ASP A 318 -25.99 -13.12 -3.88
C ASP A 318 -25.70 -14.50 -3.28
N GLN A 319 -24.42 -14.83 -3.03
CA GLN A 319 -24.04 -15.83 -2.00
C GLN A 319 -22.74 -15.49 -1.25
N THR A 320 -21.95 -14.52 -1.71
CA THR A 320 -20.69 -14.12 -1.03
C THR A 320 -20.86 -13.07 0.06
N GLU A 321 -22.04 -12.47 0.21
CA GLU A 321 -22.29 -11.44 1.24
C GLU A 321 -22.22 -11.97 2.68
N SER A 322 -22.32 -13.28 2.91
CA SER A 322 -22.39 -13.82 4.28
C SER A 322 -21.05 -13.94 5.00
N THR A 323 -19.91 -13.93 4.29
CA THR A 323 -18.59 -14.19 4.91
C THR A 323 -17.88 -12.94 5.41
N LEU A 324 -18.04 -11.80 4.72
CA LEU A 324 -17.42 -10.53 5.12
C LEU A 324 -18.13 -9.92 6.33
N ALA A 325 -19.47 -9.88 6.30
CA ALA A 325 -20.30 -9.35 7.38
C ALA A 325 -20.17 -10.14 8.69
N ARG A 326 -20.04 -11.47 8.60
CA ARG A 326 -19.79 -12.33 9.78
C ARG A 326 -18.46 -12.04 10.47
N TRP A 327 -17.47 -11.54 9.73
CA TRP A 327 -16.14 -11.27 10.30
C TRP A 327 -15.99 -9.86 10.86
N GLU A 328 -16.62 -8.84 10.26
CA GLU A 328 -16.71 -7.50 10.85
C GLU A 328 -17.44 -7.54 12.21
N ALA A 329 -18.49 -8.37 12.31
CA ALA A 329 -19.14 -8.68 13.58
C ALA A 329 -18.21 -9.40 14.58
N ALA A 330 -17.33 -10.29 14.11
CA ALA A 330 -16.38 -11.01 14.96
C ALA A 330 -15.24 -10.10 15.48
N GLN A 331 -14.80 -9.11 14.69
CA GLN A 331 -13.80 -8.14 15.13
C GLN A 331 -14.33 -7.15 16.17
N ASN A 332 -15.59 -6.73 16.04
CA ASN A 332 -16.21 -5.85 17.04
C ASN A 332 -16.51 -6.58 18.36
N ASN A 333 -16.79 -7.89 18.33
CA ASN A 333 -16.97 -8.68 19.56
C ASN A 333 -15.67 -9.10 20.25
N ALA A 334 -14.54 -9.17 19.53
CA ALA A 334 -13.25 -9.52 20.12
C ALA A 334 -12.62 -8.40 20.99
N ALA A 335 -13.20 -7.20 20.99
CA ALA A 335 -12.78 -6.08 21.83
C ALA A 335 -13.43 -6.06 23.23
N GLY A 336 -14.30 -7.02 23.56
CA GLY A 336 -15.12 -6.99 24.79
C GLY A 336 -15.17 -8.27 25.61
N ILE A 337 -14.24 -9.22 25.45
CA ILE A 337 -14.24 -10.45 26.25
C ILE A 337 -13.12 -10.38 27.30
N GLU A 338 -13.50 -10.03 28.53
CA GLU A 338 -12.75 -10.37 29.74
C GLU A 338 -12.68 -11.90 29.85
N ILE A 339 -11.48 -12.46 29.76
CA ILE A 339 -11.25 -13.87 30.03
C ILE A 339 -10.95 -14.00 31.53
N GLU A 340 -12.02 -14.09 32.33
CA GLU A 340 -11.94 -14.72 33.64
C GLU A 340 -12.30 -16.21 33.50
N SER A 341 -11.47 -17.03 34.15
CA SER A 341 -11.66 -18.46 34.45
C SER A 341 -11.62 -19.43 33.25
N LEU A 342 -10.54 -20.21 33.20
CA LEU A 342 -10.55 -21.66 32.98
C LEU A 342 -9.12 -22.16 33.23
N ILE A 343 -8.80 -22.27 34.52
CA ILE A 343 -7.77 -23.16 35.04
C ILE A 343 -8.51 -24.44 35.42
N ASP A 344 -8.13 -25.55 34.82
CA ASP A 344 -8.06 -26.87 35.46
C ASP A 344 -6.82 -27.59 34.94
#